data_AF-A0A836SXL5-F1
#
_entry.id   AF-A0A836SXL5-F1
#
_cell.length_a   1.000
_cell.length_b   1.000
_cell.length_c   1.000
_cell.angle_alpha   90.00
_cell.angle_beta   90.00
_cell.angle_gamma   90.00
#
_symmetry.space_group_name_H-M   'P 1'
#
loop_
_entity.id
_entity.type
_entity.pdbx_description
1 polymer ?
#
loop_
_entity_poly.entity_id
_entity_poly.type
_entity_poly.pdbx_seq_one_letter_code
_entity_poly.pdbx_strand_id
1 'polypeptide(L)' 'MIYKVQVEFSKEFLEIEKNQINVGIKSNPIKGEANKEIIKKLAKHFGVSTTLVQIKSGHKSRKKIIEVLQ' A
#
# COMPACT_ATOMS: atom_id res chain seq x y z
N MET A 1 -8.40 0.52 -10.77
CA MET A 1 -7.91 -0.88 -10.63
C MET A 1 -7.82 -1.24 -9.16
N ILE A 2 -8.16 -2.47 -8.79
CA ILE A 2 -8.17 -2.93 -7.39
C ILE A 2 -7.01 -3.90 -7.15
N TYR A 3 -6.22 -3.63 -6.12
CA TYR A 3 -5.05 -4.42 -5.72
C TYR A 3 -5.19 -4.91 -4.28
N LYS A 4 -4.81 -6.17 -4.05
CA LYS A 4 -4.68 -6.74 -2.71
C LYS A 4 -3.28 -6.44 -2.20
N VAL A 5 -3.17 -5.67 -1.14
CA VAL A 5 -1.89 -5.27 -0.56
C VAL A 5 -1.63 -6.03 0.73
N GLN A 6 -0.50 -6.72 0.81
CA GLN A 6 -0.04 -7.39 2.01
C GLN A 6 1.12 -6.62 2.61
N VAL A 7 0.95 -6.18 3.86
CA VAL A 7 1.92 -5.38 4.59
C VAL A 7 2.75 -6.30 5.48
N GLU A 8 4.06 -6.29 5.25
CA GLU A 8 5.03 -6.92 6.13
C GLU A 8 5.80 -5.88 6.92
N PHE A 9 6.02 -6.17 8.19
CA PHE A 9 6.80 -5.33 9.09
C PHE A 9 8.18 -5.97 9.26
N SER A 10 9.21 -5.14 9.47
CA SER A 10 10.64 -5.47 9.68
C SER A 10 11.56 -5.24 8.47
N LYS A 11 11.06 -5.29 7.23
CA LYS A 11 11.88 -5.08 6.03
C LYS A 11 11.21 -4.08 5.11
N GLU A 12 12.01 -3.37 4.32
CA GLU A 12 11.51 -2.41 3.33
C GLU A 12 11.62 -3.01 1.94
N PHE A 13 10.49 -3.32 1.29
CA PHE A 13 10.45 -3.87 -0.07
C PHE A 13 9.10 -3.58 -0.73
N LEU A 14 9.03 -3.71 -2.05
CA LEU A 14 7.80 -3.57 -2.83
C LEU A 14 7.84 -4.60 -3.96
N GLU A 15 6.93 -5.56 -3.90
CA GLU A 15 6.76 -6.61 -4.90
C GLU A 15 5.33 -6.54 -5.44
N ILE A 16 5.19 -6.56 -6.77
CA ILE A 16 3.89 -6.44 -7.43
C ILE A 16 3.71 -7.64 -8.35
N GLU A 17 2.71 -8.45 -8.04
CA GLU A 17 2.29 -9.62 -8.80
C GLU A 17 0.87 -9.43 -9.33
N LYS A 18 0.73 -8.94 -10.56
CA LYS A 18 -0.55 -8.72 -11.27
C LYS A 18 -1.60 -7.92 -10.46
N ASN A 19 -2.29 -8.56 -9.52
CA ASN A 19 -3.35 -7.98 -8.66
C ASN A 19 -3.00 -8.00 -7.16
N GLN A 20 -1.82 -8.51 -6.79
CA GLN A 20 -1.35 -8.57 -5.42
C GLN A 20 -0.07 -7.75 -5.27
N ILE A 21 0.06 -7.03 -4.16
CA ILE A 21 1.21 -6.19 -3.87
C ILE A 21 1.70 -6.54 -2.48
N ASN A 22 2.93 -7.01 -2.36
CA ASN A 22 3.57 -7.19 -1.07
C ASN A 22 4.45 -5.97 -0.80
N VAL A 23 4.20 -5.31 0.34
CA VAL A 23 4.95 -4.13 0.75
C VAL A 23 5.53 -4.35 2.13
N GLY A 24 6.84 -4.32 2.19
CA GLY A 24 7.59 -4.23 3.42
C GLY A 24 7.69 -2.77 3.87
N ILE A 25 7.30 -2.51 5.11
CA ILE A 25 7.54 -1.23 5.78
C ILE A 25 8.28 -1.44 7.10
N LYS A 26 9.22 -0.55 7.39
CA LYS A 26 9.86 -0.48 8.72
C LYS A 26 9.03 0.32 9.73
N SER A 27 8.15 1.17 9.21
CA SER A 27 7.26 2.00 10.03
C SER A 27 6.29 1.13 10.82
N ASN A 28 6.23 1.38 12.13
CA ASN A 28 5.19 0.79 12.96
C ASN A 28 3.82 1.29 12.47
N PRO A 29 2.74 0.49 12.61
CA PRO A 29 1.38 0.90 12.26
C PRO A 29 0.79 1.91 13.26
N ILE A 30 1.60 2.88 13.70
CA ILE A 30 1.21 3.93 14.63
C ILE A 30 0.49 5.02 13.83
N LYS A 31 -0.77 5.30 14.21
CA LYS A 31 -1.59 6.42 13.71
C LYS A 31 -1.60 6.65 12.18
N GLY A 32 -1.50 5.58 11.38
CA GLY A 32 -1.66 5.67 9.93
C GLY A 32 -0.40 6.07 9.14
N GLU A 33 0.78 6.10 9.75
CA GLU A 33 2.05 6.32 9.04
C GLU A 33 2.29 5.23 7.98
N ALA A 34 2.04 3.97 8.34
CA ALA A 34 2.04 2.84 7.41
C ALA A 34 1.19 3.10 6.16
N ASN A 35 -0.02 3.64 6.32
CA ASN A 35 -0.91 3.91 5.19
C ASN A 35 -0.32 5.00 4.27
N LYS A 36 0.25 6.06 4.83
CA LYS A 36 0.88 7.14 4.05
C LYS A 36 2.09 6.61 3.27
N GLU A 37 2.91 5.78 3.89
CA GLU A 37 4.09 5.20 3.24
C GLU A 37 3.71 4.28 2.08
N ILE A 38 2.71 3.40 2.29
CA ILE A 38 2.18 2.52 1.25
C ILE A 38 1.63 3.33 0.08
N ILE A 39 0.79 4.33 0.36
CA ILE A 39 0.22 5.21 -0.68
C ILE A 39 1.32 5.88 -1.50
N LYS A 40 2.35 6.44 -0.84
CA LYS A 40 3.49 7.07 -1.53
C LYS A 40 4.27 6.09 -2.40
N LYS A 41 4.55 4.90 -1.89
CA LYS A 41 5.27 3.85 -2.62
C LYS A 41 4.50 3.40 -3.87
N LEU A 42 3.20 3.14 -3.71
CA LEU A 42 2.33 2.74 -4.82
C LEU A 42 2.19 3.86 -5.84
N ALA A 43 1.91 5.09 -5.41
CA ALA A 43 1.82 6.25 -6.29
C ALA A 43 3.09 6.44 -7.13
N LYS A 44 4.27 6.34 -6.51
CA LYS A 44 5.56 6.44 -7.20
C LYS A 44 5.79 5.29 -8.19
N HIS A 45 5.40 4.06 -7.83
CA HIS A 45 5.55 2.90 -8.71
C HIS A 45 4.63 2.98 -9.94
N PHE A 46 3.37 3.38 -9.75
CA PHE A 46 2.40 3.51 -10.83
C PHE A 46 2.49 4.84 -11.60
N GLY A 47 3.29 5.80 -11.11
CA GLY A 47 3.40 7.14 -11.71
C GLY A 47 2.12 7.98 -11.56
N VAL A 48 1.28 7.65 -10.58
CA VAL A 48 -0.02 8.33 -10.33
C VAL A 48 0.08 9.24 -9.10
N SER A 49 -0.88 10.16 -8.98
CA SER A 49 -0.99 11.00 -7.78
C SER A 49 -1.37 10.16 -6.55
N THR A 50 -0.85 10.52 -5.38
CA THR A 50 -1.22 9.88 -4.11
C THR A 50 -2.71 9.98 -3.80
N THR A 51 -3.39 11.02 -4.30
CA THR A 51 -4.84 11.19 -4.15
C THR A 51 -5.64 10.12 -4.88
N LEU A 52 -5.07 9.55 -5.94
CA LEU A 52 -5.67 8.51 -6.76
C LEU A 52 -5.52 7.11 -6.16
N VAL A 53 -4.66 6.96 -5.15
CA VAL A 53 -4.43 5.70 -4.45
C VAL A 53 -5.20 5.73 -3.13
N GLN A 54 -6.32 5.02 -3.09
CA GLN A 54 -7.19 4.96 -1.92
C GLN A 54 -7.26 3.56 -1.32
N ILE A 55 -7.14 3.47 -0.01
CA ILE A 55 -7.39 2.23 0.71
C ILE A 55 -8.91 2.07 0.86
N LYS A 56 -9.50 1.07 0.20
CA LYS A 56 -10.93 0.73 0.32
C LYS A 56 -11.23 -0.10 1.56
N SER A 57 -10.29 -0.97 1.96
CA SER A 57 -10.49 -1.87 3.09
C SER A 57 -9.18 -2.28 3.75
N GLY A 58 -9.25 -2.75 4.99
CA GLY A 58 -8.08 -3.21 5.75
C GLY A 58 -7.28 -2.09 6.42
N HIS A 59 -7.87 -0.94 6.73
CA HIS A 59 -7.15 0.16 7.41
C HIS A 59 -6.41 -0.29 8.69
N LYS A 60 -6.99 -1.24 9.44
CA LYS A 60 -6.40 -1.82 10.66
C LYS A 60 -5.74 -3.19 10.44
N SER A 61 -5.77 -3.74 9.24
CA SER A 61 -5.24 -5.07 8.93
C SER A 61 -3.94 -5.00 8.13
N ARG A 62 -3.15 -6.08 8.19
CA ARG A 62 -1.98 -6.30 7.33
C ARG A 62 -2.38 -6.56 5.88
N LYS A 63 -3.57 -7.12 5.66
CA LYS A 63 -4.15 -7.30 4.33
C LYS A 63 -5.08 -6.12 4.05
N LYS A 64 -4.75 -5.35 3.03
CA LYS A 64 -5.45 -4.13 2.61
C LYS A 64 -5.96 -4.31 1.19
N ILE A 65 -7.06 -3.64 0.86
CA ILE A 65 -7.54 -3.51 -0.51
C ILE A 65 -7.33 -2.07 -0.91
N ILE A 66 -6.53 -1.85 -1.95
CA ILE A 66 -6.20 -0.53 -2.45
C ILE A 66 -6.75 -0.38 -3.85
N GLU A 67 -7.49 0.69 -4.06
CA GLU A 67 -7.96 1.11 -5.36
C GLU A 67 -7.02 2.19 -5.89
N VAL A 68 -6.55 2.00 -7.11
CA VAL A 68 -5.81 3.00 -7.87
C VAL A 68 -6.74 3.50 -8.98
N LEU A 69 -7.17 4.75 -8.87
CA LEU A 69 -7.95 5.46 -9.88
C LEU A 69 -6.96 6.03 -10.90
N GLN A 70 -6.70 5.33 -12.00
CA GLN A 70 -5.80 5.81 -13.06
C GLN A 70 -6.59 6.57 -14.12
#